data_AF-H8FNN0-F1
#
_entry.id   AF-H8FNN0-F1
#
_cell.length_a   1.000
_cell.length_b   1.000
_cell.length_c   1.000
_cell.angle_alpha   90.00
_cell.angle_beta   90.00
_cell.angle_gamma   90.00
#
_symmetry.space_group_name_H-M   'P 1'
#
loop_
_entity.id
_entity.type
_entity.pdbx_description
1 polymer ?
#
loop_
_entity_poly.entity_id
_entity_poly.type
_entity_poly.pdbx_seq_one_letter_code
_entity_poly.pdbx_strand_id
1 'polypeptide(L)'
;MNAEDLRTLQAPLKEAYKTTPGSALVTLSSRGDLDADDVVCRVETGRTLVAAGLHPATGGTGAFACSGNMLLDALAACAGVTLKAVATAIGFELKSGSITVEGDLDFRGTLGVAKDAPVGFAAIRIGFSLDTTEPPERIDQLIRLTERYCVVFQTLAHPPILSLKSDHHE
;
A
#
# COMPACT_ATOMS: atom_id res chain seq x y z
N MET A 1 0.51 -23.06 -4.20
CA MET A 1 1.67 -22.73 -5.04
C MET A 1 2.90 -22.84 -4.18
N ASN A 2 3.87 -23.65 -4.59
CA ASN A 2 5.13 -23.87 -3.87
C ASN A 2 6.27 -23.02 -4.49
N ALA A 3 7.49 -23.13 -3.94
CA ALA A 3 8.65 -22.38 -4.41
C ALA A 3 9.04 -22.67 -5.86
N GLU A 4 8.89 -23.93 -6.30
CA GLU A 4 9.24 -24.38 -7.65
C GLU A 4 8.24 -23.85 -8.68
N ASP A 5 6.95 -23.91 -8.36
CA ASP A 5 5.88 -23.31 -9.17
C ASP A 5 6.13 -21.81 -9.39
N LEU A 6 6.45 -21.09 -8.30
CA LEU A 6 6.69 -19.64 -8.34
C LEU A 6 7.95 -19.30 -9.14
N ARG A 7 9.03 -20.08 -8.98
CA ARG A 7 10.26 -19.90 -9.77
C ARG A 7 10.00 -20.12 -11.25
N THR A 8 9.22 -21.15 -11.61
CA THR A 8 8.86 -21.45 -12.99
C THR A 8 8.08 -20.30 -13.63
N LEU A 9 7.11 -19.73 -12.92
CA LEU A 9 6.34 -18.56 -13.39
C LEU A 9 7.22 -17.30 -13.52
N GLN A 10 8.17 -17.09 -12.62
CA GLN A 10 9.01 -15.89 -12.60
C GLN A 10 10.22 -15.95 -13.53
N ALA A 11 10.70 -17.14 -13.90
CA ALA A 11 11.89 -17.30 -14.73
C ALA A 11 11.84 -16.50 -16.06
N PRO A 12 10.78 -16.61 -16.89
CA PRO A 12 10.73 -15.84 -18.14
C PRO A 12 10.65 -14.32 -17.90
N LEU A 13 9.98 -13.89 -16.83
CA LEU A 13 9.91 -12.47 -16.45
C LEU A 13 11.28 -11.94 -16.01
N LYS A 14 12.01 -12.69 -15.19
CA LYS A 14 13.35 -12.32 -14.73
C LYS A 14 14.34 -12.23 -15.89
N GLU A 15 14.30 -13.15 -16.85
CA GLU A 15 15.13 -13.08 -18.04
C GLU A 15 14.75 -11.90 -18.96
N ALA A 16 13.45 -11.64 -19.15
CA ALA A 16 12.98 -10.47 -19.88
C ALA A 16 13.44 -9.15 -19.23
N TYR A 17 13.38 -9.04 -17.90
CA TYR A 17 13.82 -7.84 -17.18
C TYR A 17 15.34 -7.67 -17.15
N LYS A 18 16.12 -8.75 -17.21
CA LYS A 18 17.59 -8.68 -17.36
C LYS A 18 17.98 -8.20 -18.76
N THR A 19 17.31 -8.70 -19.79
CA THR A 19 17.61 -8.38 -21.20
C THR A 19 17.05 -7.04 -21.63
N THR A 20 15.87 -6.67 -21.13
CA THR A 20 15.19 -5.40 -21.40
C THR A 20 14.70 -4.77 -20.09
N PRO A 21 15.57 -4.09 -19.31
CA PRO A 21 15.20 -3.54 -17.99
C PRO A 21 13.99 -2.61 -18.00
N GLY A 22 13.80 -1.83 -19.08
CA GLY A 22 12.64 -0.94 -19.24
C GLY A 22 11.30 -1.66 -19.27
N SER A 23 11.25 -2.95 -19.63
CA SER A 23 10.02 -3.77 -19.61
C SER A 23 9.54 -4.10 -18.19
N ALA A 24 10.37 -3.90 -17.17
CA ALA A 24 9.99 -4.01 -15.76
C ALA A 24 9.30 -2.73 -15.23
N LEU A 25 9.35 -1.63 -15.99
CA LEU A 25 8.71 -0.37 -15.59
C LEU A 25 7.23 -0.40 -15.99
N VAL A 26 6.36 -0.62 -15.02
CA VAL A 26 4.91 -0.61 -15.21
C VAL A 26 4.33 0.64 -14.55
N THR A 27 3.56 1.41 -15.31
CA THR A 27 2.74 2.49 -14.74
C THR A 27 1.44 1.88 -14.24
N LEU A 28 1.30 1.78 -12.92
CA LEU A 28 0.02 1.48 -12.30
C LEU A 28 -0.75 2.80 -12.19
N SER A 29 -1.98 2.82 -12.70
CA SER A 29 -2.85 4.00 -12.67
C SER A 29 -4.20 3.66 -12.05
N SER A 30 -4.77 4.61 -11.33
CA SER A 30 -6.15 4.59 -10.86
C SER A 30 -6.79 5.92 -11.23
N ARG A 31 -8.08 5.89 -11.58
CA ARG A 31 -8.87 7.08 -11.90
C ARG A 31 -9.86 7.33 -10.78
N GLY A 32 -10.00 8.60 -10.39
CA GLY A 32 -11.05 9.06 -9.51
C GLY A 32 -11.86 10.17 -10.18
N ASP A 33 -13.18 10.13 -10.07
CA ASP A 33 -14.07 11.20 -10.52
C ASP A 33 -14.63 11.96 -9.30
N LEU A 34 -14.54 13.29 -9.34
CA LEU A 34 -15.05 14.16 -8.27
C LEU A 34 -16.57 14.30 -8.38
N ASP A 35 -17.27 14.19 -7.25
CA ASP A 35 -18.72 14.38 -7.21
C ASP A 35 -19.06 15.88 -7.27
N ALA A 36 -20.13 16.23 -7.99
CA ALA A 36 -20.50 17.62 -8.23
C ALA A 36 -21.27 18.23 -7.05
N ASP A 37 -22.01 17.40 -6.30
CA ASP A 37 -22.92 17.84 -5.26
C ASP A 37 -22.39 17.53 -3.85
N ASP A 38 -21.42 16.62 -3.74
CA ASP A 38 -20.82 16.18 -2.48
C ASP A 38 -19.28 16.32 -2.46
N VAL A 39 -18.68 16.45 -1.26
CA VAL A 39 -17.21 16.46 -1.08
C VAL A 39 -16.67 15.02 -1.10
N VAL A 40 -16.77 14.39 -2.26
CA VAL A 40 -16.46 12.97 -2.47
C VAL A 40 -15.67 12.78 -3.77
N CYS A 41 -14.72 11.85 -3.76
CA CYS A 41 -14.03 11.36 -4.96
C CYS A 41 -14.30 9.86 -5.13
N ARG A 42 -14.86 9.45 -6.27
CA ARG A 42 -15.18 8.06 -6.59
C ARG A 42 -14.00 7.42 -7.32
N VAL A 43 -13.38 6.41 -6.74
CA VAL A 43 -12.20 5.75 -7.32
C VAL A 43 -12.59 4.44 -8.01
N GLU A 44 -12.08 4.23 -9.23
CA GLU A 44 -12.20 2.96 -9.95
C GLU A 44 -11.28 1.90 -9.31
N THR A 45 -11.90 0.91 -8.67
CA THR A 45 -11.22 -0.32 -8.23
C THR A 45 -11.77 -1.50 -9.04
N GLY A 46 -10.93 -2.48 -9.36
CA GLY A 46 -11.28 -3.61 -10.26
C GLY A 46 -12.46 -4.49 -9.80
N ARG A 47 -13.00 -4.26 -8.60
CA ARG A 47 -14.29 -4.78 -8.12
C ARG A 47 -14.97 -3.71 -7.25
N THR A 48 -15.98 -3.05 -7.81
CA THR A 48 -16.85 -2.03 -7.18
C THR A 48 -16.20 -0.64 -7.04
N LEU A 49 -16.91 0.40 -7.48
CA LEU A 49 -16.52 1.80 -7.27
C LEU A 49 -16.57 2.12 -5.78
N VAL A 50 -15.49 2.68 -5.23
CA VAL A 50 -15.43 3.12 -3.84
C VAL A 50 -15.49 4.64 -3.80
N ALA A 51 -16.54 5.18 -3.20
CA ALA A 51 -16.67 6.60 -2.91
C ALA A 51 -15.84 6.95 -1.66
N ALA A 52 -14.83 7.79 -1.83
CA ALA A 52 -14.00 8.30 -0.74
C ALA A 52 -14.45 9.70 -0.34
N GLY A 53 -14.66 9.93 0.96
CA GLY A 53 -15.09 11.21 1.50
C GLY A 53 -14.18 11.69 2.63
N LEU A 54 -14.49 12.88 3.15
CA LEU A 54 -13.79 13.42 4.31
C LEU A 54 -13.92 12.46 5.51
N HIS A 55 -12.90 12.44 6.36
CA HIS A 55 -12.97 11.76 7.63
C HIS A 55 -13.96 12.51 8.56
N PRO A 56 -14.68 11.84 9.48
CA PRO A 56 -15.56 12.53 10.44
C PRO A 56 -14.87 13.63 11.26
N ALA A 57 -13.61 13.41 11.63
CA ALA A 57 -12.80 14.42 12.33
C ALA A 57 -12.52 15.69 11.49
N THR A 58 -12.79 15.64 10.18
CA THR A 58 -12.68 16.77 9.24
C THR A 58 -14.04 17.18 8.67
N GLY A 59 -15.14 16.74 9.27
CA GLY A 59 -16.50 17.12 8.84
C GLY A 59 -17.18 16.16 7.86
N GLY A 60 -16.62 14.97 7.62
CA GLY A 60 -17.28 13.95 6.82
C GLY A 60 -18.41 13.23 7.55
N THR A 61 -19.34 12.64 6.80
CA THR A 61 -20.50 11.92 7.35
C THR A 61 -20.14 10.53 7.91
N GLY A 62 -18.97 10.00 7.56
CA GLY A 62 -18.57 8.62 7.84
C GLY A 62 -19.26 7.57 6.96
N ALA A 63 -20.12 7.98 6.02
CA ALA A 63 -20.80 7.08 5.09
C ALA A 63 -19.90 6.63 3.91
N PHE A 64 -18.83 7.36 3.65
CA PHE A 64 -17.88 7.12 2.56
C PHE A 64 -16.56 6.57 3.11
N ALA A 65 -15.81 5.88 2.25
CA ALA A 65 -14.51 5.36 2.62
C ALA A 65 -13.54 6.51 2.98
N CYS A 66 -12.74 6.32 4.02
CA CYS A 66 -11.68 7.28 4.33
C CYS A 66 -10.45 6.95 3.50
N SER A 67 -9.97 7.89 2.68
CA SER A 67 -8.77 7.70 1.85
C SER A 67 -7.50 7.43 2.67
N GLY A 68 -7.43 7.95 3.90
CA GLY A 68 -6.38 7.59 4.87
C GLY A 68 -6.40 6.10 5.20
N ASN A 69 -7.56 5.53 5.51
CA ASN A 69 -7.69 4.08 5.77
C ASN A 69 -7.41 3.28 4.49
N MET A 70 -7.89 3.72 3.33
CA MET A 70 -7.62 3.06 2.07
C MET A 70 -6.11 2.98 1.76
N LEU A 71 -5.34 4.00 2.13
CA LEU A 71 -3.87 3.96 2.03
C LEU A 71 -3.27 2.89 2.96
N LEU A 72 -3.75 2.81 4.21
CA LEU A 72 -3.30 1.77 5.15
C LEU A 72 -3.72 0.36 4.70
N ASP A 73 -4.92 0.21 4.12
CA ASP A 73 -5.41 -1.04 3.53
C ASP A 73 -4.52 -1.47 2.35
N ALA A 74 -4.16 -0.53 1.47
CA ALA A 74 -3.25 -0.79 0.36
C ALA A 74 -1.85 -1.20 0.84
N LEU A 75 -1.36 -0.57 1.91
CA LEU A 75 -0.10 -0.95 2.56
C LEU A 75 -0.17 -2.35 3.18
N ALA A 76 -1.24 -2.67 3.92
CA ALA A 76 -1.46 -3.98 4.51
C ALA A 76 -1.53 -5.07 3.44
N ALA A 77 -2.28 -4.83 2.37
CA ALA A 77 -2.42 -5.76 1.24
C ALA A 77 -1.07 -6.00 0.54
N CYS A 78 -0.34 -4.93 0.20
CA CYS A 78 0.95 -5.05 -0.46
C CYS A 78 1.97 -5.78 0.43
N ALA A 79 2.08 -5.39 1.70
CA ALA A 79 2.97 -6.04 2.66
C ALA A 79 2.65 -7.53 2.83
N GLY A 80 1.37 -7.90 2.90
CA GLY A 80 0.96 -9.30 3.04
C GLY A 80 1.21 -10.16 1.82
N VAL A 81 0.95 -9.64 0.62
CA VAL A 81 1.27 -10.35 -0.62
C VAL A 81 2.78 -10.53 -0.75
N THR A 82 3.56 -9.47 -0.48
CA THR A 82 5.03 -9.55 -0.50
C THR A 82 5.56 -10.55 0.51
N LEU A 83 5.09 -10.52 1.76
CA LEU A 83 5.51 -11.47 2.80
C LEU A 83 5.26 -12.91 2.36
N LYS A 84 4.08 -13.19 1.82
CA LYS A 84 3.74 -14.54 1.35
C LYS A 84 4.59 -14.98 0.15
N ALA A 85 4.87 -14.06 -0.77
CA ALA A 85 5.75 -14.31 -1.92
C ALA A 85 7.20 -14.58 -1.48
N VAL A 86 7.73 -13.78 -0.55
CA VAL A 86 9.06 -13.96 0.04
C VAL A 86 9.15 -15.29 0.79
N ALA A 87 8.18 -15.58 1.67
CA ALA A 87 8.11 -16.84 2.40
C ALA A 87 8.18 -18.04 1.45
N THR A 88 7.37 -18.00 0.38
CA THR A 88 7.40 -19.02 -0.66
C THR A 88 8.76 -19.12 -1.35
N ALA A 89 9.38 -17.99 -1.71
CA ALA A 89 10.65 -17.96 -2.44
C ALA A 89 11.84 -18.53 -1.64
N ILE A 90 11.86 -18.30 -0.31
CA ILE A 90 12.93 -18.76 0.59
C ILE A 90 12.62 -20.12 1.25
N GLY A 91 11.48 -20.75 0.90
CA GLY A 91 11.03 -22.01 1.50
C GLY A 91 10.78 -21.86 3.00
N PHE A 92 10.09 -20.79 3.40
CA PHE A 92 9.68 -20.54 4.78
C PHE A 92 8.32 -21.19 5.06
N GLU A 93 8.25 -21.98 6.13
CA GLU A 93 7.04 -22.70 6.53
C GLU A 93 6.06 -21.79 7.28
N LEU A 94 5.26 -21.01 6.52
CA LEU A 94 4.21 -20.14 7.06
C LEU A 94 2.83 -20.79 6.89
N LYS A 95 2.18 -21.17 8.00
CA LYS A 95 0.84 -21.77 7.97
C LYS A 95 -0.23 -20.72 7.77
N SER A 96 -0.21 -19.69 8.60
CA SER A 96 -1.16 -18.57 8.58
C SER A 96 -0.54 -17.34 9.25
N GLY A 97 -1.25 -16.22 9.21
CA GLY A 97 -0.84 -15.02 9.91
C GLY A 97 -1.80 -13.87 9.68
N SER A 98 -1.64 -12.81 10.46
CA SER A 98 -2.37 -11.55 10.32
C SER A 98 -1.40 -10.37 10.25
N ILE A 99 -1.89 -9.29 9.66
CA ILE A 99 -1.16 -8.03 9.49
C ILE A 99 -2.04 -6.93 10.05
N THR A 100 -1.44 -6.08 10.87
CA THR A 100 -2.06 -4.86 11.36
C THR A 100 -1.30 -3.66 10.82
N VAL A 101 -2.01 -2.63 10.39
CA VAL A 101 -1.43 -1.37 9.98
C VAL A 101 -2.20 -0.25 10.67
N GLU A 102 -1.47 0.60 11.39
CA GLU A 102 -2.03 1.75 12.10
C GLU A 102 -1.27 3.01 11.69
N GLY A 103 -1.96 4.16 11.68
CA GLY A 103 -1.33 5.44 11.40
C GLY A 103 -1.93 6.57 12.21
N ASP A 104 -1.09 7.51 12.61
CA ASP A 104 -1.50 8.68 13.40
C ASP A 104 -1.61 9.92 12.51
N LEU A 105 -2.69 10.69 12.69
CA LEU A 105 -2.94 11.95 11.98
C LEU A 105 -3.24 13.07 12.96
N ASP A 106 -2.71 14.25 12.67
CA ASP A 106 -3.12 15.50 13.34
C ASP A 106 -3.98 16.33 12.39
N PHE A 107 -5.30 16.24 12.56
CA PHE A 107 -6.24 16.94 11.68
C PHE A 107 -6.21 18.47 11.82
N ARG A 108 -5.51 19.03 12.82
CA ARG A 108 -5.28 20.49 12.88
C ARG A 108 -4.53 20.99 11.66
N GLY A 109 -3.62 20.18 11.10
CA GLY A 109 -2.91 20.49 9.86
C GLY A 109 -3.88 20.55 8.68
N THR A 110 -4.65 19.48 8.44
CA THR A 110 -5.62 19.40 7.32
C THR A 110 -6.68 20.50 7.37
N LEU A 111 -7.12 20.87 8.57
CA LEU A 111 -8.12 21.94 8.77
C LEU A 111 -7.51 23.35 8.81
N GLY A 112 -6.19 23.49 8.68
CA GLY A 112 -5.51 24.79 8.72
C GLY A 112 -5.57 25.50 10.08
N VAL A 113 -5.86 24.77 11.17
CA VAL A 113 -6.00 25.29 12.52
C VAL A 113 -4.65 25.61 13.16
N ALA A 114 -3.63 24.81 12.87
CA ALA A 114 -2.28 24.94 13.45
C ALA A 114 -1.21 24.78 12.36
N LYS A 115 -0.33 25.79 12.23
CA LYS A 115 0.72 25.81 11.18
C LYS A 115 1.88 24.86 11.47
N ASP A 116 2.06 24.45 12.71
CA ASP A 116 3.06 23.52 13.19
C ASP A 116 2.59 22.05 13.13
N ALA A 117 1.29 21.81 12.94
CA ALA A 117 0.76 20.48 12.74
C ALA A 117 0.98 20.02 11.29
N PRO A 118 1.66 18.89 11.04
CA PRO A 118 1.88 18.39 9.69
C PRO A 118 0.57 17.93 9.04
N VAL A 119 0.47 18.10 7.72
CA VAL A 119 -0.59 17.47 6.92
C VAL A 119 -0.08 16.11 6.44
N GLY A 120 -0.78 15.04 6.80
CA GLY A 120 -0.40 13.66 6.49
C GLY A 120 -0.06 12.85 7.74
N PHE A 121 0.21 11.55 7.54
CA PHE A 121 0.49 10.63 8.65
C PHE A 121 1.79 11.03 9.37
N ALA A 122 1.72 11.20 10.69
CA ALA A 122 2.87 11.48 11.54
C ALA A 122 3.72 10.21 11.79
N ALA A 123 3.05 9.06 11.86
CA ALA A 123 3.67 7.75 11.96
C ALA A 123 2.74 6.70 11.35
N ILE A 124 3.33 5.65 10.77
CA ILE A 124 2.64 4.43 10.36
C ILE A 124 3.41 3.25 10.96
N ARG A 125 2.67 2.29 11.53
CA ARG A 125 3.24 1.09 12.17
C ARG A 125 2.60 -0.14 11.54
N ILE A 126 3.43 -1.13 11.21
CA ILE A 126 2.99 -2.42 10.67
C ILE A 126 3.36 -3.52 11.67
N GLY A 127 2.38 -4.33 12.04
CA GLY A 127 2.56 -5.52 12.88
C GLY A 127 2.29 -6.79 12.09
N PHE A 128 3.09 -7.83 12.33
CA PHE A 128 2.89 -9.17 11.78
C PHE A 128 2.71 -10.17 12.93
N SER A 129 1.63 -10.93 12.89
CA SER A 129 1.44 -12.10 13.75
C SER A 129 1.48 -13.34 12.87
N LEU A 130 2.50 -14.19 13.04
CA LEU A 130 2.78 -15.31 12.14
C LEU A 130 2.61 -16.65 12.88
N ASP A 131 1.85 -17.58 12.30
CA ASP A 131 1.78 -18.96 12.73
C ASP A 131 2.79 -19.79 11.95
N THR A 132 3.89 -20.13 12.62
CA THR A 132 5.04 -20.83 12.06
C THR A 132 5.85 -21.53 13.15
N THR A 133 6.62 -22.54 12.76
CA THR A 133 7.59 -23.23 13.61
C THR A 133 9.03 -22.87 13.26
N GLU A 134 9.22 -21.89 12.38
CA GLU A 134 10.54 -21.42 11.95
C GLU A 134 11.27 -20.67 13.08
N PRO A 135 12.61 -20.75 13.15
CA PRO A 135 13.38 -20.08 14.18
C PRO A 135 13.35 -18.54 14.02
N PRO A 136 13.57 -17.77 15.12
CA PRO A 136 13.50 -16.31 15.12
C PRO A 136 14.32 -15.64 14.02
N GLU A 137 15.51 -16.15 13.72
CA GLU A 137 16.41 -15.58 12.72
C GLU A 137 15.83 -15.65 11.31
N ARG A 138 15.03 -16.70 11.01
CA ARG A 138 14.31 -16.85 9.75
C ARG A 138 13.07 -15.96 9.70
N ILE A 139 12.40 -15.75 10.83
CA ILE A 139 11.31 -14.77 10.93
C ILE A 139 11.86 -13.36 10.63
N ASP A 140 12.99 -12.98 11.24
CA ASP A 140 13.60 -11.68 10.97
C ASP A 140 14.05 -11.55 9.51
N GLN A 141 14.56 -12.62 8.91
CA GLN A 141 14.89 -12.63 7.48
C GLN A 141 13.64 -12.41 6.62
N LEU A 142 12.53 -13.06 6.94
CA LEU A 142 11.26 -12.88 6.25
C LEU A 142 10.77 -11.43 6.34
N ILE A 143 10.78 -10.84 7.54
CA ILE A 143 10.36 -9.45 7.75
C ILE A 143 11.26 -8.47 7.00
N ARG A 144 12.59 -8.60 7.10
CA ARG A 144 13.54 -7.74 6.38
C ARG A 144 13.36 -7.79 4.86
N LEU A 145 13.14 -8.98 4.30
CA LEU A 145 12.91 -9.13 2.87
C LEU A 145 11.52 -8.61 2.45
N THR A 146 10.51 -8.74 3.32
CA THR A 146 9.19 -8.16 3.11
C THR A 146 9.28 -6.63 3.03
N GLU A 147 9.95 -6.01 3.99
CA GLU A 147 10.19 -4.56 4.01
C GLU A 147 10.90 -4.10 2.72
N ARG A 148 11.97 -4.81 2.33
CA ARG A 148 12.78 -4.49 1.15
C ARG A 148 12.00 -4.55 -0.17
N TYR A 149 11.09 -5.51 -0.30
CA TYR A 149 10.39 -5.77 -1.57
C TYR A 149 8.94 -5.29 -1.61
N CYS A 150 8.41 -4.76 -0.50
CA CYS A 150 7.07 -4.19 -0.47
C CYS A 150 7.05 -2.83 -1.17
N VAL A 151 6.43 -2.78 -2.35
CA VAL A 151 6.38 -1.57 -3.19
C VAL A 151 5.70 -0.40 -2.48
N VAL A 152 4.59 -0.64 -1.77
CA VAL A 152 3.87 0.43 -1.06
C VAL A 152 4.66 0.93 0.14
N PHE A 153 5.27 0.02 0.92
CA PHE A 153 6.15 0.43 2.02
C PHE A 153 7.31 1.29 1.51
N GLN A 154 8.00 0.84 0.47
CA GLN A 154 9.14 1.57 -0.11
C GLN A 154 8.72 2.92 -0.70
N THR A 155 7.53 3.01 -1.33
CA THR A 155 6.97 4.28 -1.82
C THR A 155 6.71 5.27 -0.68
N LEU A 156 6.26 4.81 0.50
CA LEU A 156 6.00 5.67 1.65
C LEU A 156 7.29 6.06 2.40
N ALA A 157 8.23 5.13 2.53
CA ALA A 157 9.52 5.38 3.18
C ALA A 157 10.45 6.25 2.33
N HIS A 158 10.34 6.13 1.00
CA HIS A 158 11.13 6.87 0.02
C HIS A 158 10.17 7.53 -1.00
N PRO A 159 9.59 8.70 -0.65
CA PRO A 159 8.54 9.31 -1.44
C PRO A 159 9.01 9.62 -2.87
N PRO A 160 8.27 9.21 -3.90
CA PRO A 160 8.58 9.58 -5.28
C PRO A 160 8.33 11.07 -5.50
N ILE A 161 8.81 11.61 -6.62
CA ILE A 161 8.48 12.97 -7.04
C ILE A 161 6.98 13.02 -7.34
N LEU A 162 6.27 13.89 -6.63
CA LEU A 162 4.85 14.17 -6.86
C LEU A 162 4.70 15.46 -7.68
N SER A 163 3.86 15.41 -8.71
CA SER A 163 3.52 16.58 -9.52
C SER A 163 2.00 16.75 -9.59
N LEU A 164 1.52 17.96 -9.38
CA LEU A 164 0.12 18.32 -9.56
C LEU A 164 -0.06 19.05 -10.90
N LYS A 165 -1.14 18.75 -11.61
CA LYS A 165 -1.53 19.40 -12.85
C LYS A 165 -3.01 19.77 -12.77
N SER A 166 -3.37 20.86 -13.43
CA SER A 166 -4.75 21.33 -13.54
C SER A 166 -5.07 21.54 -15.01
N ASP A 167 -6.10 20.85 -15.50
CA ASP A 167 -6.69 21.11 -16.81
C ASP A 167 -8.06 21.75 -16.55
N HIS A 168 -8.26 23.00 -16.98
CA HIS A 168 -9.52 23.71 -16.86
C HIS A 168 -10.07 23.97 -18.26
N HIS A 169 -11.30 23.52 -18.52
CA HIS A 169 -12.08 23.95 -19.67
C HIS A 169 -12.95 25.12 -19.22
N GLU A 170 -12.81 26.28 -19.89
CA GLU A 170 -13.70 27.44 -19.75
C GLU A 170 -15.13 27.12 -20.22
#